data_AF-D1GXK1-F1
#
_entry.id   AF-D1GXK1-F1
#
_cell.length_a   1.000
_cell.length_b   1.000
_cell.length_c   1.000
_cell.angle_alpha   90.00
_cell.angle_beta   90.00
_cell.angle_gamma   90.00
#
_symmetry.space_group_name_H-M   'P 1'
#
loop_
_entity.id
_entity.type
_entity.pdbx_description
1 polymer ?
#
loop_
_entity_poly.entity_id
_entity_poly.type
_entity_poly.pdbx_seq_one_letter_code
_entity_poly.pdbx_strand_id
1 'polypeptide(L)'
;QQDKEAQEWIETVLGAKFPPGEQYEDVIRDGTVLCQLMNKLQPGAIPKINTSGGQFKMMENINSFQAAIKAYGVPDVDVFQTVDLWEKKDIAVVTNTLFALGRATYKHPEWKGPHLGPKPADENKREFSEEQLRAGESI
;
A
#
# COMPACT_ATOMS: atom_id res chain seq x y z
N GLN A 1 5.95 11.66 12.36
CA GLN A 1 6.59 11.94 11.06
C GLN A 1 6.06 11.01 9.98
N GLN A 2 6.14 9.68 10.17
CA GLN A 2 5.66 8.71 9.19
C GLN A 2 4.16 8.81 8.87
N ASP A 3 3.31 9.08 9.86
CA ASP A 3 1.85 9.19 9.63
C ASP A 3 1.50 10.32 8.67
N LYS A 4 2.22 11.44 8.74
CA LYS A 4 2.04 12.58 7.83
C LYS A 4 2.46 12.22 6.41
N GLU A 5 3.56 11.50 6.25
CA GLU A 5 4.04 11.05 4.94
C GLU A 5 3.08 10.03 4.32
N ALA A 6 2.58 9.08 5.13
CA ALA A 6 1.55 8.14 4.71
C ALA A 6 0.25 8.86 4.31
N GLN A 7 -0.19 9.84 5.09
CA GLN A 7 -1.34 10.69 4.76
C GLN A 7 -1.13 11.41 3.42
N GLU A 8 -0.03 12.13 3.26
CA GLU A 8 0.27 12.90 2.03
C GLU A 8 0.31 11.98 0.80
N TRP A 9 0.85 10.77 0.95
CA TRP A 9 0.83 9.77 -0.12
C TRP A 9 -0.59 9.32 -0.46
N ILE A 10 -1.41 8.95 0.53
CA ILE A 10 -2.82 8.56 0.32
C ILE A 10 -3.57 9.69 -0.39
N GLU A 11 -3.45 10.92 0.10
CA GLU A 11 -4.11 12.09 -0.49
C GLU A 11 -3.70 12.31 -1.94
N THR A 12 -2.41 12.12 -2.26
CA THR A 12 -1.89 12.28 -3.62
C THR A 12 -2.39 11.17 -4.55
N VAL A 13 -2.46 9.92 -4.07
CA VAL A 13 -2.98 8.78 -4.84
C VAL A 13 -4.48 8.92 -5.12
N LEU A 14 -5.26 9.36 -4.12
CA LEU A 14 -6.69 9.55 -4.26
C LEU A 14 -7.06 10.84 -4.99
N GLY A 15 -6.17 11.84 -4.98
CA GLY A 15 -6.45 13.19 -5.49
C GLY A 15 -7.39 13.98 -4.58
N ALA A 16 -7.50 13.61 -3.30
CA ALA A 16 -8.41 14.22 -2.32
C ALA A 16 -7.70 14.42 -0.99
N LYS A 17 -7.97 15.54 -0.31
CA LYS A 17 -7.42 15.84 1.02
C LYS A 17 -8.26 15.22 2.12
N PHE A 18 -7.59 14.84 3.21
CA PHE A 18 -8.28 14.42 4.42
C PHE A 18 -9.05 15.61 5.02
N PRO A 19 -10.17 15.37 5.71
CA PRO A 19 -10.95 16.43 6.33
C PRO A 19 -10.08 17.29 7.28
N PRO A 20 -10.20 18.63 7.22
CA PRO A 20 -9.41 19.50 8.07
C PRO A 20 -9.81 19.30 9.55
N GLY A 21 -8.81 19.17 10.42
CA GLY A 21 -9.01 19.00 11.86
C GLY A 21 -9.27 17.55 12.30
N GLU A 22 -9.33 16.60 11.37
CA GLU A 22 -9.41 15.17 11.71
C GLU A 22 -8.02 14.53 11.77
N GLN A 23 -7.87 13.59 12.70
CA GLN A 23 -6.61 12.87 12.84
C GLN A 23 -6.50 11.78 11.78
N TYR A 24 -5.28 11.56 11.30
CA TYR A 24 -4.95 10.54 10.30
C TYR A 24 -5.63 9.18 10.58
N GLU A 25 -5.47 8.67 11.80
CA GLU A 25 -6.02 7.38 12.26
C GLU A 25 -7.55 7.35 12.29
N ASP A 26 -8.21 8.48 12.52
CA ASP A 26 -9.68 8.57 12.55
C ASP A 26 -10.25 8.52 11.13
N VAL A 27 -9.57 9.16 10.17
CA VAL A 27 -9.98 9.19 8.76
C VAL A 27 -9.85 7.82 8.09
N ILE A 28 -8.83 7.03 8.44
CA ILE A 28 -8.63 5.69 7.85
C ILE A 28 -9.36 4.58 8.63
N ARG A 29 -9.90 4.89 9.83
CA ARG A 29 -10.43 3.91 10.80
C ARG A 29 -11.55 3.03 10.24
N ASP A 30 -12.39 3.59 9.38
CA ASP A 30 -13.56 2.89 8.84
C ASP A 30 -13.22 1.96 7.66
N GLY A 31 -11.95 1.96 7.23
CA GLY A 31 -11.44 1.20 6.10
C GLY A 31 -11.88 1.70 4.74
N THR A 32 -12.75 2.71 4.63
CA THR A 32 -13.27 3.23 3.35
C THR A 32 -12.14 3.84 2.52
N VAL A 33 -11.34 4.71 3.14
CA VAL A 33 -10.18 5.37 2.49
C VAL A 33 -9.13 4.34 2.07
N LEU A 34 -8.87 3.34 2.91
CA LEU A 34 -7.93 2.25 2.61
C LEU A 34 -8.40 1.42 1.41
N CYS A 35 -9.69 1.09 1.36
CA CYS A 35 -10.24 0.36 0.21
C CYS A 35 -10.19 1.18 -1.09
N GLN A 36 -10.47 2.49 -1.01
CA GLN A 36 -10.35 3.38 -2.16
C GLN A 36 -8.91 3.48 -2.66
N LEU A 37 -7.95 3.58 -1.74
CA LEU A 37 -6.52 3.59 -2.05
C LEU A 37 -6.13 2.33 -2.83
N MET A 38 -6.54 1.16 -2.34
CA MET A 38 -6.25 -0.10 -3.01
C MET A 38 -6.87 -0.16 -4.40
N ASN A 39 -8.12 0.31 -4.58
CA ASN A 39 -8.76 0.36 -5.88
C ASN A 39 -8.13 1.38 -6.86
N LYS A 40 -7.39 2.37 -6.36
CA LYS A 40 -6.56 3.24 -7.22
C LYS A 40 -5.28 2.54 -7.66
N LEU A 41 -4.64 1.78 -6.77
CA LEU A 41 -3.42 1.03 -7.07
C LEU A 41 -3.70 -0.16 -8.01
N GLN A 42 -4.75 -0.92 -7.71
CA GLN A 42 -5.21 -2.06 -8.50
C GLN A 42 -6.73 -1.95 -8.70
N PRO A 43 -7.18 -1.43 -9.88
CA PRO A 43 -8.59 -1.31 -10.19
C PRO A 43 -9.34 -2.63 -10.02
N GLY A 44 -10.44 -2.61 -9.25
CA GLY A 44 -11.28 -3.78 -9.01
C GLY A 44 -10.78 -4.75 -7.93
N ALA A 45 -9.70 -4.42 -7.21
CA ALA A 45 -9.20 -5.26 -6.11
C ALA A 45 -10.23 -5.46 -4.99
N ILE A 46 -11.04 -4.44 -4.71
CA ILE A 46 -12.08 -4.47 -3.67
C ILE A 46 -13.41 -4.07 -4.32
N PRO A 47 -14.28 -5.04 -4.66
CA PRO A 47 -15.49 -4.78 -5.43
C PRO A 47 -16.58 -4.04 -4.63
N LYS A 48 -16.54 -4.13 -3.29
CA LYS A 48 -17.54 -3.53 -2.41
C LYS A 48 -16.87 -2.81 -1.26
N ILE A 49 -17.23 -1.53 -1.11
CA ILE A 49 -16.80 -0.69 0.01
C ILE A 49 -18.07 -0.27 0.77
N ASN A 50 -18.13 -0.56 2.07
CA ASN A 50 -19.26 -0.19 2.90
C ASN A 50 -19.06 1.24 3.41
N THR A 51 -19.85 2.20 2.95
CA THR A 51 -19.77 3.61 3.39
C THR A 51 -20.78 3.95 4.48
N SER A 52 -21.64 2.99 4.85
CA SER A 52 -22.65 3.14 5.88
C SER A 52 -22.92 1.78 6.53
N GLY A 53 -23.58 1.81 7.68
CA GLY A 53 -23.86 0.65 8.49
C GLY A 53 -23.14 0.68 9.84
N GLY A 54 -23.35 -0.38 10.63
CA GLY A 54 -22.73 -0.51 11.95
C GLY A 54 -21.24 -0.88 11.88
N GLN A 55 -20.62 -0.97 13.06
CA GLN A 55 -19.19 -1.23 13.24
C GLN A 55 -18.67 -2.46 12.46
N PHE A 56 -19.47 -3.53 12.39
CA PHE A 56 -19.12 -4.74 11.66
C PHE A 56 -18.82 -4.49 10.18
N LYS A 57 -19.57 -3.58 9.53
CA LYS A 57 -19.39 -3.24 8.10
C LYS A 57 -18.07 -2.51 7.86
N MET A 58 -17.62 -1.71 8.82
CA MET A 58 -16.35 -1.00 8.74
C MET A 58 -15.17 -1.95 8.99
N MET A 59 -15.33 -2.90 9.92
CA MET A 59 -14.35 -3.99 10.07
C MET A 59 -14.26 -4.86 8.80
N GLU A 60 -15.37 -5.11 8.09
CA GLU A 60 -15.35 -5.79 6.79
C GLU A 60 -14.52 -5.04 5.74
N ASN A 61 -14.55 -3.69 5.73
CA ASN A 61 -13.69 -2.91 4.84
C ASN A 61 -12.20 -3.13 5.17
N ILE A 62 -11.83 -3.06 6.46
CA ILE A 62 -10.44 -3.31 6.91
C ILE A 62 -9.97 -4.70 6.47
N ASN A 63 -10.78 -5.74 6.70
CA ASN A 63 -10.46 -7.10 6.29
C ASN A 63 -10.31 -7.22 4.76
N SER A 64 -11.16 -6.53 4.00
CA SER A 64 -11.09 -6.51 2.53
C SER A 64 -9.80 -5.84 2.05
N PHE A 65 -9.40 -4.73 2.68
CA PHE A 65 -8.13 -4.07 2.43
C PHE A 65 -6.94 -4.98 2.71
N GLN A 66 -6.90 -5.62 3.89
CA GLN A 66 -5.84 -6.55 4.27
C GLN A 66 -5.71 -7.71 3.27
N ALA A 67 -6.82 -8.28 2.80
CA ALA A 67 -6.80 -9.33 1.78
C ALA A 67 -6.23 -8.82 0.45
N ALA A 68 -6.62 -7.61 0.04
CA ALA A 68 -6.21 -7.03 -1.23
C ALA A 68 -4.72 -6.64 -1.26
N ILE A 69 -4.18 -6.05 -0.18
CA ILE A 69 -2.75 -5.71 -0.12
C ILE A 69 -1.85 -6.95 -0.11
N LYS A 70 -2.33 -8.05 0.47
CA LYS A 70 -1.62 -9.35 0.41
C LYS A 70 -1.59 -9.90 -1.00
N ALA A 71 -2.72 -9.86 -1.71
CA ALA A 71 -2.78 -10.23 -3.12
C ALA A 71 -1.90 -9.32 -4.00
N TYR A 72 -1.75 -8.06 -3.62
CA TYR A 72 -0.86 -7.08 -4.26
C TYR A 72 0.62 -7.31 -3.92
N GLY A 73 0.97 -8.21 -3.00
CA GLY A 73 2.35 -8.59 -2.71
C GLY A 73 2.95 -7.98 -1.44
N VAL A 74 2.14 -7.43 -0.53
CA VAL A 74 2.56 -7.13 0.84
C VAL A 74 2.67 -8.44 1.65
N PRO A 75 3.80 -8.75 2.30
CA PRO A 75 3.95 -9.96 3.11
C PRO A 75 2.99 -9.98 4.30
N ASP A 76 2.43 -11.16 4.65
CA ASP A 76 1.52 -11.29 5.81
C ASP A 76 2.08 -10.77 7.13
N VAL A 77 3.40 -10.87 7.34
CA VAL A 77 4.09 -10.37 8.54
C VAL A 77 4.05 -8.84 8.66
N ASP A 78 3.92 -8.14 7.52
CA ASP A 78 3.86 -6.69 7.45
C ASP A 78 2.41 -6.16 7.52
N VAL A 79 1.41 -7.04 7.62
CA VAL A 79 -0.02 -6.68 7.63
C VAL A 79 -0.53 -6.50 9.05
N PHE A 80 -0.97 -5.28 9.37
CA PHE A 80 -1.62 -4.95 10.64
C PHE A 80 -2.91 -5.78 10.87
N GLN A 81 -3.28 -5.94 12.14
CA GLN A 81 -4.51 -6.61 12.55
C GLN A 81 -5.65 -5.61 12.72
N THR A 82 -6.90 -6.04 12.53
CA THR A 82 -8.06 -5.13 12.57
C THR A 82 -8.17 -4.34 13.87
N VAL A 83 -7.75 -4.90 15.00
CA VAL A 83 -7.70 -4.22 16.31
C VAL A 83 -6.71 -3.06 16.35
N ASP A 84 -5.60 -3.16 15.61
CA ASP A 84 -4.52 -2.17 15.60
C ASP A 84 -5.02 -0.82 15.08
N LEU A 85 -5.91 -0.87 14.08
CA LEU A 85 -6.59 0.29 13.52
C LEU A 85 -7.92 0.60 14.22
N TRP A 86 -8.82 -0.38 14.33
CA TRP A 86 -10.19 -0.14 14.79
C TRP A 86 -10.26 0.34 16.24
N GLU A 87 -9.46 -0.26 17.12
CA GLU A 87 -9.35 0.14 18.53
C GLU A 87 -8.15 1.07 18.75
N LYS A 88 -7.44 1.46 17.68
CA LYS A 88 -6.21 2.26 17.72
C LYS A 88 -5.15 1.67 18.64
N LYS A 89 -5.07 0.35 18.72
CA LYS A 89 -4.14 -0.34 19.60
C LYS A 89 -2.68 -0.10 19.19
N ASP A 90 -2.41 -0.06 17.88
CA ASP A 90 -1.06 0.21 17.36
C ASP A 90 -1.11 0.82 15.95
N ILE A 91 -1.29 2.14 15.90
CA ILE A 91 -1.32 2.89 14.63
C ILE A 91 0.04 2.88 13.91
N ALA A 92 1.15 2.69 14.64
CA ALA A 92 2.46 2.62 14.02
C ALA A 92 2.58 1.39 13.10
N VAL A 93 2.00 0.25 13.50
CA VAL A 93 1.96 -0.96 12.66
C VAL A 93 1.06 -0.76 11.42
N VAL A 94 -0.05 -0.03 11.56
CA VAL A 94 -0.91 0.36 10.42
C VAL A 94 -0.13 1.21 9.43
N THR A 95 0.57 2.23 9.92
CA THR A 95 1.42 3.10 9.09
C THR A 95 2.53 2.28 8.41
N ASN A 96 3.23 1.40 9.15
CA ASN A 96 4.26 0.52 8.56
C ASN A 96 3.71 -0.38 7.46
N THR A 97 2.47 -0.88 7.60
CA THR A 97 1.79 -1.66 6.55
C THR A 97 1.60 -0.83 5.28
N LEU A 98 1.23 0.45 5.41
CA LEU A 98 1.08 1.35 4.26
C LEU A 98 2.42 1.64 3.59
N PHE A 99 3.50 1.77 4.35
CA PHE A 99 4.85 1.84 3.79
C PHE A 99 5.25 0.55 3.06
N ALA A 100 4.85 -0.62 3.56
CA ALA A 100 5.06 -1.90 2.87
C ALA A 100 4.27 -1.97 1.55
N LEU A 101 3.01 -1.51 1.55
CA LEU A 101 2.20 -1.35 0.34
C LEU A 101 2.84 -0.37 -0.65
N GLY A 102 3.30 0.78 -0.16
CA GLY A 102 4.04 1.78 -0.92
C GLY A 102 5.25 1.18 -1.63
N ARG A 103 6.04 0.37 -0.93
CA ARG A 103 7.17 -0.35 -1.52
C ARG A 103 6.73 -1.43 -2.51
N ALA A 104 5.60 -2.11 -2.25
CA ALA A 104 5.07 -3.11 -3.16
C ALA A 104 4.77 -2.50 -4.53
N THR A 105 4.31 -1.25 -4.60
CA THR A 105 4.03 -0.56 -5.88
C THR A 105 5.22 -0.49 -6.84
N TYR A 106 6.48 -0.53 -6.37
CA TYR A 106 7.65 -0.58 -7.26
C TYR A 106 7.73 -1.87 -8.10
N LYS A 107 7.05 -2.94 -7.67
CA LYS A 107 6.98 -4.22 -8.39
C LYS A 107 5.88 -4.24 -9.46
N HIS A 108 5.05 -3.20 -9.52
CA HIS A 108 3.90 -3.09 -10.43
C HIS A 108 4.22 -2.07 -11.54
N PRO A 109 4.75 -2.51 -12.70
CA PRO A 109 5.11 -1.60 -13.79
C PRO A 109 3.92 -0.82 -14.36
N GLU A 110 2.70 -1.31 -14.18
CA GLU A 110 1.44 -0.65 -14.51
C GLU A 110 1.16 0.58 -13.64
N TRP A 111 1.70 0.63 -12.43
CA TRP A 111 1.55 1.77 -11.53
C TRP A 111 2.50 2.90 -11.93
N LYS A 112 1.93 4.07 -12.26
CA LYS A 112 2.67 5.29 -12.65
C LYS A 112 2.51 6.45 -11.66
N GLY A 113 1.81 6.22 -10.55
CA GLY A 113 1.59 7.24 -9.53
C GLY A 113 2.72 7.33 -8.52
N PRO A 114 2.56 8.13 -7.45
CA PRO A 114 3.58 8.28 -6.42
C PRO A 114 3.79 6.97 -5.65
N HIS A 115 5.02 6.77 -5.17
CA HIS A 115 5.39 5.66 -4.29
C HIS A 115 5.57 6.15 -2.86
N LEU A 116 5.49 5.25 -1.89
CA LEU A 116 5.77 5.53 -0.49
C LEU A 116 6.91 4.63 0.01
N GLY A 117 7.86 5.24 0.71
CA GLY A 117 9.07 4.57 1.18
C GLY A 117 10.19 4.46 0.12
N PRO A 118 11.37 3.97 0.55
CA PRO A 118 12.57 3.94 -0.28
C PRO A 118 12.38 3.03 -1.50
N LYS A 119 12.90 3.46 -2.65
CA LYS A 119 12.98 2.63 -3.85
C LYS A 119 13.84 1.39 -3.51
N PRO A 120 13.33 0.16 -3.69
CA PRO A 120 14.17 -1.03 -3.56
C PRO A 120 15.35 -0.89 -4.54
N ALA A 121 16.55 -1.22 -4.07
CA ALA A 121 17.74 -1.15 -4.93
C ALA A 121 17.47 -1.95 -6.20
N ASP A 122 17.65 -1.31 -7.35
CA ASP A 122 17.56 -1.96 -8.65
C ASP A 122 18.53 -3.15 -8.62
N GLU A 123 18.01 -4.38 -8.62
CA GLU A 123 18.83 -5.51 -9.03
C GLU A 123 19.28 -5.18 -10.44
N ASN A 124 20.56 -4.82 -10.60
CA ASN A 124 21.21 -4.73 -11.88
C ASN A 124 21.04 -6.10 -12.55
N LYS A 125 19.96 -6.28 -13.31
CA LYS A 125 19.93 -7.26 -14.38
C LYS A 125 20.96 -6.75 -15.37
N ARG A 126 22.21 -7.14 -15.15
CA ARG A 126 23.21 -7.13 -16.20
C ARG A 126 22.65 -8.06 -17.27
N GLU A 127 21.92 -7.47 -18.22
CA GLU A 127 21.76 -8.08 -19.53
C GLU A 127 23.18 -8.13 -20.12
N PHE A 128 23.92 -9.17 -19.75
CA PHE A 128 25.08 -9.58 -20.50
C PHE A 128 24.54 -9.97 -21.86
N SER A 129 24.59 -9.03 -22.81
CA SER A 129 24.39 -9.34 -24.21
C SER A 129 25.37 -10.47 -24.56
N GLU A 130 24.91 -11.48 -25.30
CA GLU A 130 25.69 -12.66 -25.70
C GLU A 130 27.05 -12.31 -26.35
N GLU A 131 27.19 -11.09 -26.86
CA GLU A 131 28.43 -10.54 -27.40
C GLU A 131 29.58 -10.47 -26.38
N GLN A 132 29.30 -10.22 -25.09
CA GLN A 132 30.32 -10.23 -24.03
C GLN A 132 30.74 -11.64 -23.57
N LEU A 133 29.92 -12.67 -23.84
CA LEU A 133 30.26 -14.05 -23.49
C LEU A 133 31.18 -14.70 -24.53
N ARG A 134 31.16 -14.25 -25.79
CA ARG A 134 32.03 -14.80 -26.85
C ARG A 134 33.44 -14.21 -26.88
N ALA A 135 33.66 -13.03 -26.30
CA ALA A 135 35.00 -12.43 -26.24
C ALA A 135 35.94 -13.11 -25.22
N GLY A 136 35.46 -14.10 -24.46
CA GLY A 136 36.24 -14.88 -23.49
C GLY A 136 36.73 -16.25 -23.99
N GLU A 137 36.29 -16.73 -25.15
CA GLU A 137 36.73 -17.99 -25.74
C GLU A 137 37.81 -17.74 -26.82
N SER A 138 38.97 -17.24 -26.43
CA SER A 138 40.23 -17.38 -27.19
C SER A 138 41.41 -16.83 -26.38
N ILE A 139 41.97 -17.66 -25.48
CA ILE A 139 43.42 -17.79 -25.24
C ILE A 139 43.70 -19.27 -24.98
#